data_AF-A0A0W8E1F3-F1
#
_entry.id   AF-A0A0W8E1F3-F1
#
_cell.length_a   1.000
_cell.length_b   1.000
_cell.length_c   1.000
_cell.angle_alpha   90.00
_cell.angle_beta   90.00
_cell.angle_gamma   90.00
#
_symmetry.space_group_name_H-M   'P 1'
#
loop_
_entity.id
_entity.type
_entity.pdbx_description
1 polymer ?
#
loop_
_entity_poly.entity_id
_entity_poly.type
_entity_poly.pdbx_seq_one_letter_code
_entity_poly.pdbx_strand_id
1 'polypeptide(L)' 'MRNLSQDEMLALTTLLRAETNGLAVSKAVYGAIGDNDLKRMTEAGIASSESRIRTLQQFLTENNFVTGGVQ' A
#
# COMPACT_ATOMS: atom_id res chain seq x y z
N MET A 1 8.88 15.12 -9.93
CA MET A 1 8.87 13.71 -10.39
C MET A 1 10.31 13.22 -10.41
N ARG A 2 10.59 12.04 -9.85
CA ARG A 2 11.93 11.43 -9.80
C ARG A 2 11.97 10.27 -10.80
N ASN A 3 13.11 10.10 -11.48
CA ASN A 3 13.35 8.87 -12.24
C ASN A 3 13.69 7.75 -11.26
N LEU A 4 12.77 6.80 -11.09
CA LEU A 4 13.02 5.60 -10.31
C LEU A 4 13.87 4.64 -11.14
N SER A 5 14.94 4.12 -10.54
CA SER A 5 15.64 2.96 -11.09
C SER A 5 14.73 1.73 -11.11
N GLN A 6 15.10 0.72 -11.92
CA GLN A 6 14.35 -0.54 -11.96
C GLN A 6 14.29 -1.24 -10.60
N ASP A 7 15.37 -1.16 -9.81
CA ASP A 7 15.43 -1.73 -8.46
C ASP A 7 14.49 -1.00 -7.49
N GLU A 8 14.41 0.34 -7.55
CA GLU A 8 13.47 1.13 -6.76
C GLU A 8 12.02 0.82 -7.15
N MET A 9 11.72 0.70 -8.46
CA MET A 9 10.39 0.29 -8.93
C MET A 9 9.99 -1.09 -8.44
N LEU A 10 10.93 -2.05 -8.49
CA LEU A 10 10.72 -3.41 -8.00
C LEU A 10 10.45 -3.42 -6.50
N ALA A 11 11.26 -2.69 -5.71
CA ALA A 11 11.11 -2.59 -4.27
C ALA A 11 9.76 -1.97 -3.87
N LEU A 12 9.38 -0.86 -4.51
CA LEU A 12 8.12 -0.16 -4.22
C LEU A 12 6.89 -0.98 -4.64
N THR A 13 6.95 -1.69 -5.76
CA THR A 13 5.88 -2.59 -6.20
C THR A 13 5.73 -3.79 -5.26
N THR A 14 6.86 -4.31 -4.76
CA THR A 14 6.87 -5.39 -3.76
C THR A 14 6.26 -4.92 -2.45
N LEU A 15 6.60 -3.70 -2.00
CA LEU A 15 6.02 -3.09 -0.81
C LEU A 15 4.50 -2.88 -0.95
N LEU A 16 4.04 -2.36 -2.10
CA LEU A 16 2.62 -2.18 -2.40
C LEU A 16 1.84 -3.52 -2.33
N ARG A 17 2.43 -4.60 -2.85
CA ARG A 17 1.84 -5.95 -2.76
C ARG A 17 1.77 -6.44 -1.32
N ALA A 18 2.85 -6.29 -0.56
CA ALA A 18 2.89 -6.69 0.84
C ALA A 18 1.82 -5.95 1.68
N GLU A 19 1.70 -4.64 1.48
CA GLU A 19 0.70 -3.81 2.17
C GLU A 19 -0.73 -4.23 1.81
N THR A 20 -0.99 -4.51 0.54
CA THR A 20 -2.31 -4.97 0.05
C THR A 20 -2.69 -6.32 0.64
N ASN A 21 -1.72 -7.26 0.73
CA ASN A 21 -1.94 -8.55 1.38
C ASN A 21 -2.20 -8.39 2.88
N GLY A 22 -1.44 -7.54 3.57
CA GLY A 22 -1.66 -7.23 4.99
C GLY A 22 -3.03 -6.60 5.27
N LEU A 23 -3.49 -5.70 4.40
CA LEU A 23 -4.83 -5.12 4.46
C LEU A 23 -5.92 -6.20 4.30
N ALA A 24 -5.76 -7.11 3.34
CA ALA A 24 -6.71 -8.21 3.13
C ALA A 24 -6.82 -9.11 4.37
N VAL A 25 -5.69 -9.47 4.98
CA VAL A 25 -5.66 -10.24 6.23
C VAL A 25 -6.34 -9.46 7.36
N SER A 26 -6.01 -8.18 7.53
CA SER A 26 -6.57 -7.32 8.59
C SER A 26 -8.10 -7.22 8.49
N LYS A 27 -8.63 -7.05 7.27
CA LYS A 27 -10.08 -7.02 7.01
C LYS A 27 -10.74 -8.38 7.27
N ALA A 28 -10.07 -9.48 6.90
CA ALA A 28 -10.60 -10.83 7.12
C ALA A 28 -10.72 -11.17 8.61
N VAL A 29 -9.72 -10.80 9.42
CA VAL A 29 -9.72 -11.11 10.87
C VAL A 29 -10.56 -10.15 11.69
N TYR A 30 -10.81 -8.93 11.20
CA TYR A 30 -11.55 -7.89 11.92
C TYR A 30 -12.91 -8.36 12.46
N GLY A 31 -13.64 -9.17 11.69
CA GLY A 31 -14.94 -9.72 12.11
C GLY A 31 -14.86 -10.74 13.26
N ALA A 32 -13.69 -11.33 13.49
CA ALA A 32 -13.45 -12.29 14.56
C ALA A 32 -12.94 -11.64 15.86
N ILE A 33 -12.67 -10.33 15.85
CA ILE A 33 -12.18 -9.61 17.04
C ILE A 33 -13.37 -9.31 17.97
N GLY A 34 -13.37 -9.97 19.13
CA GLY A 34 -14.37 -9.73 20.19
C GLY A 34 -14.02 -8.59 21.15
N ASP A 35 -12.74 -8.23 21.27
CA ASP A 35 -12.28 -7.13 22.12
C ASP A 35 -12.47 -5.78 21.43
N ASN A 36 -13.18 -4.85 22.07
CA ASN A 36 -13.56 -3.58 21.46
C ASN A 36 -12.37 -2.64 21.23
N ASP A 37 -11.37 -2.65 22.11
CA ASP A 37 -10.21 -1.78 21.97
C ASP A 37 -9.30 -2.30 20.87
N LEU A 38 -9.09 -3.62 20.80
CA LEU A 38 -8.39 -4.26 19.70
C LEU A 38 -9.11 -4.04 18.36
N LYS A 39 -10.45 -4.05 18.36
CA LYS A 39 -11.27 -3.78 17.17
C LYS A 39 -11.07 -2.35 16.65
N ARG A 40 -11.08 -1.36 17.54
CA ARG A 40 -10.80 0.06 17.21
C ARG A 40 -9.37 0.26 16.71
N MET A 41 -8.39 -0.39 17.35
CA MET A 41 -7.00 -0.36 16.87
C MET A 41 -6.88 -0.96 15.47
N THR A 42 -7.59 -2.05 15.21
CA THR A 42 -7.61 -2.70 13.90
C THR A 42 -8.27 -1.83 12.83
N GLU A 43 -9.37 -1.14 13.14
CA GLU A 43 -9.97 -0.13 12.24
C GLU A 43 -8.99 0.98 11.86
N ALA A 44 -8.30 1.55 12.85
CA ALA A 44 -7.29 2.58 12.61
C ALA A 44 -6.14 2.04 11.74
N GLY A 45 -5.70 0.80 12.00
CA GLY A 45 -4.70 0.10 11.21
C GLY A 45 -5.13 -0.15 9.76
N ILE A 46 -6.38 -0.56 9.54
CA ILE A 46 -6.98 -0.73 8.21
C ILE A 46 -7.00 0.60 7.46
N ALA A 47 -7.50 1.67 8.08
CA ALA A 47 -7.55 3.00 7.46
C ALA A 47 -6.15 3.52 7.10
N SER A 48 -5.17 3.31 7.98
CA SER A 48 -3.77 3.66 7.75
C SER A 48 -3.16 2.88 6.58
N SER A 49 -3.45 1.58 6.49
CA SER A 49 -2.96 0.73 5.41
C SER A 49 -3.56 1.13 4.06
N GLU A 50 -4.86 1.43 4.02
CA GLU A 50 -5.51 1.97 2.82
C GLU A 50 -4.91 3.30 2.37
N SER A 51 -4.55 4.18 3.31
CA SER A 51 -3.85 5.42 3.00
C SER A 51 -2.48 5.15 2.38
N ARG A 52 -1.68 4.24 2.97
CA ARG A 52 -0.36 3.86 2.43
C ARG A 52 -0.45 3.29 1.02
N ILE A 53 -1.42 2.39 0.78
CA ILE A 53 -1.68 1.81 -0.55
C ILE A 53 -1.97 2.92 -1.56
N ARG A 54 -2.89 3.84 -1.25
CA ARG A 54 -3.23 4.95 -2.15
C ARG A 54 -2.02 5.83 -2.45
N THR A 55 -1.25 6.20 -1.43
CA THR A 55 -0.05 7.02 -1.61
C THR A 55 1.02 6.30 -2.44
N LEU A 56 1.25 5.00 -2.22
CA LEU A 56 2.20 4.21 -3.00
C LEU A 56 1.76 4.06 -4.46
N GLN A 57 0.46 3.82 -4.71
CA GLN A 57 -0.11 3.75 -6.06
C GLN A 57 0.04 5.08 -6.79
N GLN A 58 -0.28 6.19 -6.12
CA GLN A 58 -0.12 7.53 -6.69
C GLN A 58 1.35 7.80 -7.02
N PHE A 59 2.26 7.55 -6.07
CA PHE A 59 3.68 7.75 -6.28
C PHE A 59 4.23 6.91 -7.44
N LEU A 60 3.89 5.62 -7.51
CA LEU A 60 4.29 4.76 -8.62
C LEU A 60 3.73 5.26 -9.96
N THR A 61 2.46 5.67 -9.98
CA THR A 61 1.82 6.21 -11.19
C THR A 61 2.54 7.46 -11.69
N GLU A 62 2.77 8.44 -10.80
CA GLU A 62 3.44 9.70 -11.12
C GLU A 62 4.87 9.51 -11.64
N ASN A 63 5.57 8.45 -11.20
CA ASN A 63 6.96 8.21 -11.61
C ASN A 63 7.09 7.17 -12.76
N ASN A 64 6.10 6.30 -13.00
CA ASN A 64 6.07 5.39 -14.16
C ASN A 64 5.85 6.11 -15.50
N PHE A 65 5.11 7.22 -15.51
CA PHE A 65 4.87 7.99 -16.73
C PHE A 65 6.14 8.65 -17.29
N VAL A 66 7.20 8.80 -16.49
CA VAL A 66 8.45 9.46 -16.93
C VAL A 66 9.32 8.54 -17.80
N THR A 67 9.09 7.23 -17.80
CA THR A 67 9.78 6.26 -18.68
C THR A 67 9.15 6.07 -20.06
N GLY A 68 8.02 6.72 -20.36
CA GLY A 68 7.36 6.69 -21.68
C GLY A 68 7.73 7.83 -22.63
N GLY A 69 8.67 8.69 -22.23
CA GLY A 69 9.13 9.82 -23.03
C GLY A 69 10.40 9.49 -23.81
N VAL A 70 10.24 9.11 -25.07
CA VAL A 70 11.25 9.08 -26.14
C VAL A 70 12.42 8.10 -25.94
N GLN A 71 12.32 6.94 -26.58
CA GLN A 71 13.29 6.46 -27.58
C GLN A 71 12.64 5.37 -28.44
#